data_AF-A0A2V9X8D2-F1
#
_entry.id   AF-A0A2V9X8D2-F1
#
_cell.length_a   1.000
_cell.length_b   1.000
_cell.length_c   1.000
_cell.angle_alpha   90.00
_cell.angle_beta   90.00
_cell.angle_gamma   90.00
#
_symmetry.space_group_name_H-M   'P 1'
#
loop_
_entity.id
_entity.type
_entity.pdbx_description
1 polymer ?
#
loop_
_entity_poly.entity_id
_entity_poly.type
_entity_poly.pdbx_seq_one_letter_code
_entity_poly.pdbx_strand_id
1 'polypeptide(L)'
;DLNFGRLKKEHWQFLGYIRKLSNPKRQVEVVWVEGNHDRGLTEVMSHLVGVNVYQEYSWEYSGMRHLAIHGHQFDRFVINNLLLSRLGTLVHIRLQKVQGKPFARLLDRLNTRWLRLSSKVSSGAVSHARFRQAGRVFCGHTHAPMHIEKDGIQYFNAGSWTDSRPTS
;
A
#
# COMPACT_ATOMS: atom_id res chain seq x y z
N ASP A 1 0.00 -13.71 3.20
CA ASP A 1 0.01 -14.88 2.31
C ASP A 1 -1.37 -15.49 2.27
N LEU A 2 -2.12 -15.18 1.21
CA LEU A 2 -3.44 -15.76 0.97
C LEU A 2 -3.23 -17.19 0.46
N ASN A 3 -3.34 -18.17 1.36
CA ASN A 3 -3.24 -19.58 1.00
C ASN A 3 -4.60 -20.06 0.46
N PHE A 4 -4.67 -20.37 -0.85
CA PHE A 4 -5.90 -20.71 -1.56
C PHE A 4 -6.61 -21.97 -1.04
N GLY A 5 -5.89 -22.87 -0.37
CA GLY A 5 -6.49 -24.03 0.32
C GLY A 5 -7.40 -23.64 1.49
N ARG A 6 -7.50 -22.35 1.85
CA ARG A 6 -8.31 -21.81 2.95
C ARG A 6 -9.23 -20.65 2.53
N LEU A 7 -9.57 -20.52 1.23
CA LEU A 7 -10.56 -19.51 0.84
C LEU A 7 -11.91 -19.85 1.49
N LYS A 8 -12.36 -18.95 2.36
CA LYS A 8 -13.68 -19.05 3.00
C LYS A 8 -14.77 -18.64 2.01
N LYS A 9 -16.02 -18.96 2.35
CA LYS A 9 -17.20 -18.64 1.54
C LYS A 9 -17.28 -17.14 1.21
N GLU A 10 -16.88 -16.26 2.12
CA GLU A 10 -16.93 -14.81 1.91
C GLU A 10 -15.95 -14.38 0.80
N HIS A 11 -14.76 -14.97 0.73
CA HIS A 11 -13.80 -14.67 -0.33
C HIS A 11 -14.35 -15.07 -1.71
N TRP A 12 -15.00 -16.22 -1.81
CA TRP A 12 -15.65 -16.66 -3.06
C TRP A 12 -16.80 -15.74 -3.48
N GLN A 13 -17.59 -15.25 -2.53
CA GLN A 13 -18.65 -14.28 -2.81
C GLN A 13 -18.08 -12.96 -3.35
N PHE A 14 -17.01 -12.46 -2.75
CA PHE A 14 -16.32 -11.26 -3.19
C PHE A 14 -15.76 -11.42 -4.61
N LEU A 15 -15.06 -12.51 -4.90
CA LEU A 15 -14.56 -12.81 -6.25
C LEU A 15 -15.70 -12.92 -7.27
N GLY A 16 -16.82 -13.53 -6.87
CA GLY A 16 -18.02 -13.61 -7.70
C GLY A 16 -18.61 -12.24 -8.03
N TYR A 17 -18.52 -11.27 -7.12
CA TYR A 17 -18.96 -9.89 -7.35
C TYR A 17 -18.06 -9.17 -8.34
N ILE A 18 -16.74 -9.27 -8.18
CA ILE A 18 -15.78 -8.67 -9.12
C ILE A 18 -15.97 -9.26 -10.53
N ARG A 19 -16.18 -10.57 -10.66
CA ARG A 19 -16.45 -11.21 -11.95
C ARG A 19 -17.72 -10.68 -12.60
N LYS A 20 -18.77 -10.40 -11.82
CA LYS A 20 -20.01 -9.79 -12.33
C LYS A 20 -19.77 -8.37 -12.83
N LEU A 21 -18.94 -7.59 -12.13
CA LEU A 21 -18.57 -6.23 -12.54
C LEU A 21 -17.72 -6.23 -13.81
N SER A 22 -16.78 -7.17 -13.91
CA SER A 22 -15.85 -7.33 -15.03
C SER A 22 -16.51 -7.90 -16.30
N ASN A 23 -17.84 -8.05 -16.30
CA ASN A 23 -18.57 -8.53 -17.45
C ASN A 23 -18.52 -7.47 -18.57
N PRO A 24 -18.05 -7.80 -19.79
CA PRO A 24 -17.96 -6.85 -20.90
C PRO A 24 -19.27 -6.11 -21.21
N LYS A 25 -20.42 -6.74 -20.94
CA LYS A 25 -21.75 -6.14 -21.13
C LYS A 25 -22.01 -4.92 -20.25
N ARG A 26 -21.28 -4.76 -19.13
CA ARG A 26 -21.42 -3.62 -18.21
C ARG A 26 -20.62 -2.40 -18.66
N GLN A 27 -19.73 -2.54 -19.63
CA GLN A 27 -18.84 -1.45 -20.08
C GLN A 27 -18.06 -0.81 -18.92
N VAL A 28 -17.71 -1.60 -17.90
CA VAL A 28 -16.88 -1.19 -16.77
C VAL A 28 -15.54 -1.90 -16.90
N GLU A 29 -14.46 -1.12 -16.95
CA GLU A 29 -13.10 -1.65 -16.85
C GLU A 29 -12.77 -1.91 -15.38
N VAL A 30 -12.37 -3.14 -15.09
CA VAL A 30 -11.90 -3.54 -13.76
C VAL A 30 -10.43 -3.91 -13.89
N VAL A 31 -9.60 -3.29 -13.07
CA VAL A 31 -8.15 -3.50 -13.07
C VAL A 31 -7.71 -3.89 -11.67
N TRP A 32 -6.92 -4.96 -11.56
CA TRP A 32 -6.32 -5.38 -10.31
C TRP A 32 -4.87 -4.93 -10.24
N VAL A 33 -4.50 -4.19 -9.20
CA VAL A 33 -3.11 -3.80 -8.95
C VAL A 33 -2.52 -4.72 -7.87
N GLU A 34 -1.46 -5.46 -8.23
CA GLU A 34 -0.86 -6.51 -7.40
C GLU A 34 -0.18 -5.95 -6.15
N GLY A 35 -0.52 -6.52 -4.98
CA GLY A 35 0.15 -6.25 -3.72
C GLY A 35 1.29 -7.22 -3.36
N ASN A 36 2.06 -6.89 -2.32
CA ASN A 36 3.15 -7.73 -1.82
C ASN A 36 2.71 -9.13 -1.34
N HIS A 37 1.45 -9.28 -0.95
CA HIS A 37 0.87 -10.54 -0.50
C HIS A 37 0.21 -11.35 -1.62
N ASP A 38 0.13 -10.79 -2.83
CA ASP A 38 -0.57 -11.36 -3.98
C ASP A 38 0.39 -12.02 -4.98
N ARG A 39 1.69 -12.09 -4.66
CA ARG A 39 2.68 -12.77 -5.52
C ARG A 39 2.33 -14.25 -5.66
N GLY A 40 1.85 -14.62 -6.84
CA GLY A 40 1.34 -15.96 -7.16
C GLY A 40 -0.19 -16.06 -7.27
N LEU A 41 -0.91 -14.98 -6.94
CA LEU A 41 -2.36 -14.83 -7.09
C LEU A 41 -2.74 -14.39 -8.51
N THR A 42 -1.81 -13.74 -9.22
CA THR A 42 -1.99 -13.06 -10.52
C THR A 42 -2.64 -13.94 -11.58
N GLU A 43 -2.09 -15.13 -11.81
CA GLU A 43 -2.57 -16.04 -12.86
C GLU A 43 -3.96 -16.61 -12.52
N VAL A 44 -4.15 -17.00 -11.27
CA VAL A 44 -5.42 -17.54 -10.76
C VAL A 44 -6.53 -16.49 -10.81
N MET A 45 -6.24 -15.24 -10.42
CA MET A 45 -7.22 -14.14 -10.43
C MET A 45 -7.60 -13.74 -11.85
N SER A 46 -6.63 -13.69 -12.76
CA SER A 46 -6.88 -13.45 -14.18
C SER A 46 -7.84 -14.50 -14.76
N HIS A 47 -7.58 -15.79 -14.52
CA HIS A 47 -8.43 -16.88 -15.02
C HIS A 47 -9.80 -16.97 -14.33
N LEU A 48 -9.88 -16.75 -13.01
CA LEU A 48 -11.14 -16.91 -12.26
C LEU A 48 -12.10 -15.74 -12.45
N VAL A 49 -11.57 -14.52 -12.54
CA VAL A 49 -12.36 -13.28 -12.49
C VAL A 49 -12.40 -12.58 -13.85
N GLY A 50 -11.46 -12.90 -14.76
CA GLY A 50 -11.36 -12.24 -16.07
C GLY A 50 -10.84 -10.81 -15.98
N VAL A 51 -10.01 -10.52 -14.97
CA VAL A 51 -9.51 -9.17 -14.67
C VAL A 51 -8.03 -9.09 -15.03
N ASN A 52 -7.64 -7.98 -15.67
CA ASN A 52 -6.23 -7.72 -15.94
C ASN A 52 -5.50 -7.36 -14.65
N VAL A 53 -4.41 -8.06 -14.37
CA VAL A 53 -3.58 -7.85 -13.19
C VAL A 53 -2.30 -7.14 -13.61
N TYR A 54 -1.98 -6.03 -12.94
CA TYR A 54 -0.77 -5.25 -13.19
C TYR A 54 -0.01 -4.96 -11.90
N GLN A 55 1.30 -4.78 -11.98
CA GLN A 55 2.10 -4.31 -10.84
C GLN A 55 1.94 -2.81 -10.58
N GLU A 56 1.68 -2.06 -11.64
CA GLU A 56 1.31 -0.65 -11.64
C GLU A 56 0.39 -0.41 -12.84
N TYR A 57 -0.54 0.51 -12.70
CA TYR A 57 -1.49 0.84 -13.77
C TYR A 57 -1.59 2.35 -13.93
N SER A 58 -1.43 2.83 -15.15
CA SER A 58 -1.57 4.25 -15.49
C SER A 58 -2.75 4.45 -16.42
N TRP A 59 -3.55 5.46 -16.13
CA TRP A 59 -4.67 5.86 -16.98
C TRP A 59 -4.73 7.38 -17.12
N GLU A 60 -5.51 7.85 -18.08
CA GLU A 60 -5.78 9.26 -18.28
C GLU A 60 -7.25 9.54 -17.98
N TYR A 61 -7.51 10.59 -17.21
CA TYR A 61 -8.85 11.05 -16.92
C TYR A 61 -8.89 12.56 -16.83
N SER A 62 -9.82 13.19 -17.56
CA SER A 62 -9.95 14.65 -17.64
C SER A 62 -8.64 15.38 -18.00
N GLY A 63 -7.87 14.83 -18.95
CA GLY A 63 -6.60 15.42 -19.42
C GLY A 63 -5.44 15.33 -18.41
N MET A 64 -5.61 14.57 -17.33
CA MET A 64 -4.58 14.33 -16.32
C MET A 64 -4.24 12.86 -16.28
N ARG A 65 -2.94 12.54 -16.17
CA ARG A 65 -2.47 11.17 -15.99
C ARG A 65 -2.46 10.79 -14.52
N HIS A 66 -2.97 9.60 -14.23
CA HIS A 66 -3.07 8.99 -12.91
C HIS A 66 -2.26 7.70 -12.88
N LEU A 67 -1.75 7.36 -11.70
CA LEU A 67 -0.95 6.16 -11.48
C LEU A 67 -1.45 5.41 -10.24
N ALA A 68 -1.74 4.13 -10.36
CA ALA A 68 -2.02 3.25 -9.24
C ALA A 68 -0.85 2.28 -9.05
N ILE A 69 -0.34 2.21 -7.82
CA ILE A 69 0.73 1.30 -7.42
C ILE A 69 0.54 0.94 -5.95
N HIS A 70 0.65 -0.34 -5.60
CA HIS A 70 0.37 -0.79 -4.23
C HIS A 70 1.18 -0.02 -3.17
N GLY A 71 2.48 0.20 -3.44
CA GLY A 71 3.39 0.98 -2.60
C GLY A 71 4.39 0.15 -1.79
N HIS A 72 4.20 -1.17 -1.73
CA HIS A 72 5.15 -2.10 -1.11
C HIS A 72 6.55 -2.07 -1.75
N GLN A 73 6.63 -1.66 -3.01
CA GLN A 73 7.88 -1.49 -3.74
C GLN A 73 8.78 -0.46 -3.03
N PHE A 74 8.19 0.58 -2.42
CA PHE A 74 8.91 1.60 -1.68
C PHE A 74 9.31 1.13 -0.27
N ASP A 75 8.60 0.15 0.29
CA ASP A 75 8.93 -0.44 1.59
C ASP A 75 10.24 -1.24 1.55
N ARG A 76 10.50 -2.02 0.49
CA ARG A 76 11.71 -2.87 0.40
C ARG A 76 13.01 -2.06 0.34
N PHE A 77 13.00 -0.93 -0.37
CA PHE A 77 14.11 0.03 -0.36
C PHE A 77 14.31 0.67 1.02
N VAL A 78 13.22 0.90 1.74
CA VAL A 78 13.23 1.56 3.05
C VAL A 78 13.61 0.59 4.18
N ILE A 79 13.18 -0.68 4.14
CA ILE A 79 13.46 -1.72 5.15
C ILE A 79 14.96 -1.97 5.31
N ASN A 80 15.75 -1.97 4.23
CA ASN A 80 17.21 -2.12 4.32
C ASN A 80 17.85 -0.97 5.14
N ASN A 81 17.42 0.27 4.95
CA ASN A 81 17.89 1.41 5.76
C ASN A 81 17.40 1.36 7.21
N LEU A 82 16.24 0.75 7.47
CA LEU A 82 15.71 0.58 8.81
C LEU A 82 16.38 -0.55 9.60
N LEU A 83 16.97 -1.56 8.98
CA LEU A 83 17.79 -2.56 9.66
C LEU A 83 19.04 -1.92 10.26
N LEU A 84 19.74 -1.08 9.47
CA LEU A 84 20.85 -0.25 9.97
C LEU A 84 20.40 0.63 11.15
N SER A 85 19.26 1.30 10.99
CA SER A 85 18.72 2.18 12.04
C SER A 85 18.23 1.40 13.29
N ARG A 86 17.77 0.15 13.13
CA ARG A 86 17.35 -0.74 14.22
C ARG A 86 18.53 -1.12 15.10
N LEU A 87 19.69 -1.43 14.53
CA LEU A 87 20.90 -1.72 15.30
C LEU A 87 21.27 -0.55 16.22
N GLY A 88 21.30 0.68 15.69
CA GLY A 88 21.55 1.88 16.50
C GLY A 88 20.48 2.12 17.57
N THR A 89 19.21 1.87 17.25
CA THR A 89 18.10 2.01 18.20
C THR A 89 18.19 0.97 19.33
N LEU A 90 18.61 -0.25 19.04
CA LEU A 90 18.71 -1.35 20.01
C LEU A 90 19.83 -1.09 21.03
N VAL A 91 20.97 -0.58 20.56
CA VAL A 91 22.07 -0.09 21.41
C VAL A 91 21.59 1.05 22.32
N HIS A 92 20.89 2.03 21.75
CA HIS A 92 20.38 3.18 22.49
C HIS A 92 19.27 2.82 23.51
N ILE A 93 18.45 1.80 23.23
CA ILE A 93 17.43 1.29 24.17
C ILE A 93 18.09 0.52 25.32
N ARG A 94 19.14 -0.27 25.07
CA ARG A 94 19.89 -0.93 26.16
C ARG A 94 20.50 0.10 27.10
N LEU A 95 21.09 1.17 26.56
CA LEU A 95 21.64 2.28 27.35
C LEU A 95 20.56 3.01 28.17
N GLN A 96 19.33 3.15 27.65
CA GLN A 96 18.24 3.85 28.34
C GLN A 96 17.41 3.00 29.30
N LYS A 97 17.38 1.68 29.16
CA LYS A 97 16.72 0.79 30.13
C LYS A 97 17.36 0.87 31.52
N VAL A 98 18.59 1.36 31.60
CA VAL A 98 19.29 1.71 32.83
C VAL A 98 18.67 2.95 33.54
N GLN A 99 17.81 3.73 32.87
CA GLN A 99 17.26 5.02 33.36
C GLN A 99 15.71 5.12 33.43
N GLY A 100 14.98 4.00 33.51
CA GLY A 100 13.69 3.97 34.23
C GLY A 100 12.40 4.58 33.65
N LYS A 101 12.22 4.78 32.33
CA LYS A 101 10.86 5.05 31.74
C LYS A 101 10.61 4.31 30.41
N PRO A 102 10.22 3.02 30.43
CA PRO A 102 10.33 2.17 29.24
C PRO A 102 9.11 2.17 28.29
N PHE A 103 7.88 2.28 28.79
CA PHE A 103 6.70 1.95 27.96
C PHE A 103 6.17 3.11 27.10
N ALA A 104 5.89 4.28 27.70
CA ALA A 104 5.40 5.45 26.95
C ALA A 104 6.38 5.90 25.85
N ARG A 105 7.69 5.93 26.16
CA ARG A 105 8.74 6.27 25.17
C ARG A 105 8.86 5.24 24.05
N LEU A 106 8.55 3.97 24.30
CA LEU A 106 8.54 2.94 23.27
C LEU A 106 7.39 3.20 22.29
N LEU A 107 6.19 3.51 22.81
CA LEU A 107 5.03 3.86 21.99
C LEU A 107 5.30 5.11 21.13
N ASP A 108 5.82 6.18 21.72
CA ASP A 108 6.16 7.41 20.98
C ASP A 108 7.19 7.14 19.86
N ARG A 109 8.17 6.28 20.11
CA ARG A 109 9.16 5.89 19.10
C ARG A 109 8.57 5.05 17.99
N LEU A 110 7.70 4.09 18.32
CA LEU A 110 7.00 3.28 17.33
C LEU A 110 6.12 4.17 16.45
N ASN A 111 5.41 5.13 17.05
CA ASN A 111 4.60 6.12 16.34
C ASN A 111 5.46 7.01 15.43
N THR A 112 6.54 7.60 15.95
CA THR A 112 7.48 8.43 15.18
C THR A 112 8.09 7.65 14.01
N ARG A 113 8.43 6.38 14.24
CA ARG A 113 8.96 5.51 13.20
C ARG A 113 7.94 5.22 12.12
N TRP A 114 6.68 4.98 12.50
CA TRP A 114 5.58 4.76 11.58
C TRP A 114 5.28 6.01 10.73
N LEU A 115 5.27 7.20 11.34
CA LEU A 115 5.14 8.47 10.62
C LEU A 115 6.28 8.68 9.61
N ARG A 116 7.53 8.35 10.00
CA ARG A 116 8.69 8.42 9.09
C ARG A 116 8.62 7.41 7.95
N LEU A 117 8.04 6.23 8.18
CA LEU A 117 7.80 5.23 7.13
C LEU A 117 6.76 5.74 6.14
N SER A 118 5.62 6.22 6.64
CA SER A 118 4.53 6.76 5.80
C SER A 118 5.00 7.95 4.95
N SER A 119 5.74 8.90 5.55
CA SER A 119 6.31 10.06 4.84
C SER A 119 7.31 9.65 3.75
N LYS A 120 8.03 8.55 3.93
CA LYS A 120 8.99 8.04 2.92
C LYS A 120 8.29 7.32 1.78
N VAL A 121 7.23 6.55 2.06
CA VAL A 121 6.41 5.90 1.03
C VAL A 121 5.73 6.96 0.16
N SER A 122 5.13 7.99 0.77
CA SER A 122 4.52 9.08 0.00
C SER A 122 5.55 9.83 -0.84
N SER A 123 6.74 10.11 -0.30
CA SER A 123 7.83 10.76 -1.06
C SER A 123 8.30 9.90 -2.24
N GLY A 124 8.46 8.59 -2.04
CA GLY A 124 8.83 7.65 -3.11
C GLY A 124 7.77 7.57 -4.19
N ALA A 125 6.50 7.49 -3.80
CA ALA A 125 5.37 7.46 -4.73
C ALA A 125 5.25 8.76 -5.55
N VAL A 126 5.42 9.93 -4.93
CA VAL A 126 5.43 11.22 -5.63
C VAL A 126 6.60 11.30 -6.61
N SER A 127 7.80 10.86 -6.22
CA SER A 127 8.95 10.81 -7.12
C SER A 127 8.72 9.88 -8.32
N HIS A 128 8.09 8.72 -8.09
CA HIS A 128 7.75 7.77 -9.15
C HIS A 128 6.68 8.33 -10.09
N ALA A 129 5.66 8.98 -9.54
CA ALA A 129 4.63 9.68 -10.31
C ALA A 129 5.24 10.75 -11.21
N ARG A 130 6.21 11.52 -10.70
CA ARG A 130 6.96 12.52 -11.47
C ARG A 130 7.70 11.89 -12.64
N PHE A 131 8.40 10.78 -12.39
CA PHE A 131 9.11 10.03 -13.43
C PHE A 131 8.15 9.50 -14.51
N ARG A 132 6.95 9.06 -14.11
CA ARG A 132 5.87 8.60 -14.99
C ARG A 132 5.03 9.73 -15.60
N GLN A 133 5.37 10.99 -15.32
CA GLN A 133 4.62 12.19 -15.75
C GLN A 133 3.13 12.13 -15.35
N ALA A 134 2.85 11.59 -14.17
CA ALA A 134 1.50 11.52 -13.59
C ALA A 134 1.25 12.69 -12.63
N GLY A 135 0.08 13.32 -12.74
CA GLY A 135 -0.36 14.37 -11.82
C GLY A 135 -0.96 13.82 -10.53
N ARG A 136 -1.38 12.55 -10.52
CA ARG A 136 -1.87 11.86 -9.32
C ARG A 136 -1.31 10.46 -9.17
N VAL A 137 -1.06 10.04 -7.94
CA VAL A 137 -0.65 8.68 -7.60
C VAL A 137 -1.47 8.12 -6.44
N PHE A 138 -1.90 6.87 -6.56
CA PHE A 138 -2.73 6.14 -5.61
C PHE A 138 -1.96 4.94 -5.06
N CYS A 139 -1.92 4.81 -3.74
CA CYS A 139 -1.32 3.69 -3.01
C CYS A 139 -2.28 3.07 -2.00
N GLY A 140 -1.99 1.87 -1.52
CA GLY A 140 -2.77 1.19 -0.46
C GLY A 140 -1.94 0.69 0.73
N HIS A 141 -0.61 0.89 0.70
CA HIS A 141 0.29 0.16 1.60
C HIS A 141 0.37 0.69 3.04
N THR A 142 0.22 1.99 3.26
CA THR A 142 0.32 2.57 4.61
C THR A 142 -1.11 2.64 5.14
N HIS A 143 -1.43 1.90 6.20
CA HIS A 143 -2.77 1.69 6.76
C HIS A 143 -3.52 2.96 7.25
N ALA A 144 -3.13 4.14 6.79
CA ALA A 144 -3.77 5.41 7.08
C ALA A 144 -4.16 6.11 5.77
N PRO A 145 -5.44 6.50 5.63
CA PRO A 145 -5.86 7.33 4.52
C PRO A 145 -5.09 8.66 4.60
N MET A 146 -4.43 9.02 3.50
CA MET A 146 -3.56 10.19 3.46
C MET A 146 -3.69 10.86 2.10
N HIS A 147 -3.85 12.18 2.13
CA HIS A 147 -3.78 13.03 0.95
C HIS A 147 -2.63 14.01 1.14
N ILE A 148 -1.69 14.03 0.20
CA ILE A 148 -0.57 14.97 0.18
C ILE A 148 -0.48 15.56 -1.21
N GLU A 149 -0.36 16.88 -1.31
CA GLU A 149 0.05 17.54 -2.53
C GLU A 149 1.51 17.98 -2.39
N LYS A 150 2.36 17.56 -3.34
CA LYS A 150 3.77 17.91 -3.35
C LYS A 150 4.26 18.07 -4.78
N ASP A 151 4.93 19.19 -5.05
CA ASP A 151 5.47 19.52 -6.37
C ASP A 151 4.42 19.44 -7.50
N GLY A 152 3.16 19.81 -7.20
CA GLY A 152 2.04 19.75 -8.15
C GLY A 152 1.48 18.34 -8.40
N ILE A 153 1.95 17.34 -7.67
CA ILE A 153 1.49 15.95 -7.75
C ILE A 153 0.65 15.63 -6.50
N GLN A 154 -0.54 15.06 -6.72
CA GLN A 154 -1.42 14.62 -5.64
C GLN A 154 -1.20 13.14 -5.33
N TYR A 155 -0.83 12.86 -4.09
CA TYR A 155 -0.69 11.53 -3.54
C TYR A 155 -1.91 11.17 -2.72
N PHE A 156 -2.51 10.02 -3.02
CA PHE A 156 -3.62 9.43 -2.29
C PHE A 156 -3.21 8.07 -1.75
N ASN A 157 -3.42 7.84 -0.46
CA ASN A 157 -3.37 6.50 0.11
C ASN A 157 -4.78 6.05 0.49
N ALA A 158 -5.23 4.93 -0.07
CA ALA A 158 -6.51 4.32 0.24
C ALA A 158 -6.49 3.56 1.59
N GLY A 159 -5.32 3.36 2.18
CA GLY A 159 -5.13 2.55 3.39
C GLY A 159 -5.26 1.05 3.10
N SER A 160 -5.07 0.24 4.15
CA SER A 160 -5.42 -1.18 4.09
C SER A 160 -6.88 -1.35 4.53
N TRP A 161 -7.61 -2.26 3.91
CA TRP A 161 -8.90 -2.74 4.45
C TRP A 161 -8.75 -3.65 5.68
N THR A 162 -7.53 -3.84 6.21
CA THR A 162 -7.30 -4.64 7.42
C THR A 162 -7.39 -3.87 8.73
N ASP A 163 -7.52 -2.54 8.69
CA ASP A 163 -7.72 -1.72 9.89
C ASP A 163 -9.08 -1.02 9.78
N SER A 164 -10.15 -1.72 10.13
CA SER A 164 -11.48 -1.16 10.24
C SER A 164 -11.55 -0.28 11.48
N ARG A 165 -11.20 1.00 11.32
CA ARG A 165 -11.85 2.07 12.06
C ARG A 165 -12.49 3.02 11.05
N PRO A 166 -13.84 2.98 10.88
CA PRO A 166 -14.52 3.99 10.11
C PRO A 166 -14.30 5.32 10.82
N THR A 167 -13.65 6.27 10.15
CA THR A 167 -13.63 7.66 10.59
C THR A 167 -15.05 8.20 10.46
N SER A 168 -15.65 8.45 11.61
CA SER A 168 -16.91 9.18 11.81
C SER A 168 -16.83 10.60 11.25
#